data_AF-A0A1G6RME7-F1
#
_entry.id   AF-A0A1G6RME7-F1
#
_cell.length_a   1.000
_cell.length_b   1.000
_cell.length_c   1.000
_cell.angle_alpha   90.00
_cell.angle_beta   90.00
_cell.angle_gamma   90.00
#
_symmetry.space_group_name_H-M   'P 1'
#
loop_
_entity.id
_entity.type
_entity.pdbx_description
1 polymer ?
#
loop_
_entity_poly.entity_id
_entity_poly.type
_entity_poly.pdbx_seq_one_letter_code
_entity_poly.pdbx_strand_id
1 'polypeptide(L)'
;MDATTITIIFIVLSALVAVVLRKIKKDKCLKDFRDDMVTLELLNGQQYKGELKLKSSGLKFDYPELIKDEQSLKFLSFLLYKNEYPDIQAVVRYHHDLTAEGKKLRQEDFEKTFHPSRWRRLRRSILNFFKIIKDAVIEILNLMTSHLSKTTPVGAAISSNDREVNKMKNELYGLVETSYEPLLEDYIGERVILELKKGSEWVKYNGVLKDYTAEFIELIDVDYALETSGRIDADLIVLRKYGIVRNLSE
;
A
#
# COMPACT_ATOMS: atom_id res chain seq x y z
N MET A 1 -8.47 -8.37 -41.03
CA MET A 1 -7.48 -8.15 -39.96
C MET A 1 -6.98 -9.52 -39.55
N ASP A 2 -5.68 -9.75 -39.65
CA ASP A 2 -5.10 -11.04 -39.33
C ASP A 2 -5.08 -11.24 -37.80
N ALA A 3 -5.16 -12.49 -37.34
CA ALA A 3 -5.23 -12.84 -35.92
C ALA A 3 -4.03 -12.29 -35.11
N THR A 4 -2.88 -12.13 -35.77
CA THR A 4 -1.66 -11.51 -35.21
C THR A 4 -1.88 -10.02 -34.92
N THR A 5 -2.49 -9.28 -35.84
CA THR A 5 -2.82 -7.85 -35.67
C THR A 5 -3.80 -7.63 -34.52
N ILE A 6 -4.81 -8.49 -34.39
CA ILE A 6 -5.78 -8.44 -33.28
C ILE A 6 -5.08 -8.68 -31.93
N THR A 7 -4.19 -9.67 -31.88
CA THR A 7 -3.43 -10.00 -30.66
C THR A 7 -2.51 -8.86 -30.24
N ILE A 8 -1.78 -8.25 -31.19
CA ILE A 8 -0.90 -7.10 -30.91
C ILE A 8 -1.72 -5.91 -30.40
N ILE A 9 -2.83 -5.57 -31.04
CA ILE A 9 -3.72 -4.48 -30.58
C ILE A 9 -4.24 -4.77 -29.17
N PHE A 10 -4.66 -6.00 -28.89
CA PHE A 10 -5.16 -6.39 -27.57
C PHE A 10 -4.09 -6.26 -26.47
N ILE A 11 -2.85 -6.69 -26.73
CA ILE A 11 -1.73 -6.56 -25.80
C ILE A 11 -1.44 -5.07 -25.53
N VAL A 12 -1.35 -4.25 -26.57
CA VAL A 12 -1.09 -2.81 -26.44
C VAL A 12 -2.21 -2.11 -25.66
N LEU A 13 -3.47 -2.41 -25.98
CA LEU A 13 -4.63 -1.85 -25.27
C LEU A 13 -4.63 -2.27 -23.80
N SER A 14 -4.36 -3.54 -23.52
CA SER A 14 -4.30 -4.08 -22.15
C SER A 14 -3.17 -3.44 -21.34
N ALA A 15 -2.00 -3.25 -21.94
CA ALA A 15 -0.88 -2.55 -21.31
C ALA A 15 -1.21 -1.09 -21.02
N LEU A 16 -1.86 -0.39 -21.96
CA LEU A 16 -2.29 1.00 -21.78
C LEU A 16 -3.30 1.13 -20.64
N VAL A 17 -4.31 0.25 -20.61
CA VAL A 17 -5.30 0.18 -19.52
C VAL A 17 -4.60 -0.09 -18.18
N ALA A 18 -3.63 -1.02 -18.13
CA ALA A 18 -2.88 -1.31 -16.92
C ALA A 18 -2.10 -0.08 -16.41
N VAL A 19 -1.46 0.68 -17.30
CA VAL A 19 -0.73 1.91 -16.94
C VAL A 19 -1.68 2.99 -16.40
N VAL A 20 -2.83 3.19 -17.05
CA VAL A 20 -3.84 4.15 -16.60
C VAL A 20 -4.40 3.76 -15.23
N LEU A 21 -4.77 2.49 -15.06
CA LEU A 21 -5.23 1.97 -13.77
C LEU A 21 -4.16 2.16 -12.68
N ARG A 22 -2.88 1.96 -12.99
CA ARG A 22 -1.77 2.17 -12.03
C ARG A 22 -1.66 3.64 -11.59
N LYS A 23 -1.85 4.59 -12.51
CA LYS A 23 -1.80 6.03 -12.18
C LYS A 23 -2.97 6.48 -11.30
N ILE A 24 -4.15 5.88 -11.49
CA ILE A 24 -5.36 6.27 -10.76
C ILE A 24 -5.49 5.50 -9.45
N LYS A 25 -4.92 4.29 -9.36
CA LYS A 25 -4.98 3.47 -8.16
C LYS A 25 -4.29 4.18 -6.99
N LYS A 26 -5.11 4.52 -6.00
CA LYS A 26 -4.66 4.93 -4.68
C LYS A 26 -4.51 3.69 -3.80
N ASP A 27 -3.56 3.74 -2.88
CA ASP A 27 -3.34 2.66 -1.92
C ASP A 27 -4.60 2.36 -1.11
N LYS A 28 -4.83 1.09 -0.78
CA LYS A 28 -6.05 0.66 -0.10
C LYS A 28 -6.02 1.04 1.38
N CYS A 29 -4.93 0.79 2.09
CA CYS A 29 -4.79 1.13 3.50
C CYS A 29 -4.96 2.64 3.71
N LEU A 30 -4.29 3.45 2.88
CA LEU A 30 -4.40 4.91 2.98
C LEU A 30 -5.79 5.46 2.64
N LYS A 31 -6.64 4.71 1.92
CA LYS A 31 -8.03 5.15 1.66
C LYS A 31 -8.90 5.06 2.89
N ASP A 32 -8.59 4.17 3.82
CA ASP A 32 -9.42 3.89 4.99
C ASP A 32 -9.30 4.99 6.05
N PHE A 33 -8.28 5.83 5.95
CA PHE A 33 -8.04 7.02 6.79
C PHE A 33 -8.41 8.32 6.07
N ARG A 34 -8.99 8.24 4.87
CA ARG A 34 -9.30 9.43 4.06
C ARG A 34 -10.40 10.25 4.74
N ASP A 35 -10.21 11.56 4.74
CA ASP A 35 -11.12 12.55 5.31
C ASP A 35 -11.21 12.51 6.86
N ASP A 36 -10.33 11.75 7.51
CA ASP A 36 -10.17 11.76 8.97
C ASP A 36 -9.01 12.66 9.42
N MET A 37 -9.09 13.11 10.67
CA MET A 37 -7.97 13.73 11.37
C MET A 37 -6.93 12.66 11.70
N VAL A 38 -5.72 12.82 11.19
CA VAL A 38 -4.62 11.88 11.38
C VAL A 38 -3.32 12.62 11.68
N THR A 39 -2.39 11.91 12.31
CA THR A 39 -1.02 12.36 12.52
C THR A 39 -0.08 11.55 11.64
N LEU A 40 0.60 12.22 10.72
CA LEU A 40 1.72 11.67 9.98
C LEU A 40 2.98 11.79 10.84
N GLU A 41 3.67 10.67 11.07
CA GLU A 41 5.00 10.62 11.64
C GLU A 41 6.00 10.29 10.53
N LEU A 42 7.06 11.09 10.41
CA LEU A 42 8.17 10.83 9.50
C LEU A 42 9.35 10.18 10.23
N LEU A 43 10.22 9.50 9.48
CA LEU A 43 11.41 8.83 10.02
C LEU A 43 12.39 9.79 10.71
N ASN A 44 12.38 11.06 10.33
CA ASN A 44 13.20 12.11 10.93
C ASN A 44 12.62 12.65 12.26
N GLY A 45 11.49 12.10 12.72
CA GLY A 45 10.80 12.50 13.95
C GLY A 45 9.82 13.68 13.78
N GLN A 46 9.74 14.29 12.60
CA GLN A 46 8.74 15.33 12.34
C GLN A 46 7.33 14.74 12.32
N GLN A 47 6.37 15.51 12.82
CA GLN A 47 4.97 15.12 12.87
C GLN A 47 4.07 16.20 12.29
N TYR A 48 3.08 15.77 11.51
CA TYR A 48 2.10 16.64 10.89
C TYR A 48 0.70 16.11 11.17
N LYS A 49 -0.11 16.86 11.92
CA LYS A 49 -1.50 16.52 12.23
C LYS A 49 -2.45 17.32 11.33
N GLY A 50 -3.36 16.63 10.64
CA GLY A 50 -4.34 17.27 9.77
C GLY A 50 -5.34 16.30 9.15
N GLU A 51 -6.33 16.82 8.45
CA GLU A 51 -7.32 16.03 7.73
C GLU A 51 -6.72 15.41 6.46
N LEU A 52 -6.75 14.08 6.34
CA LEU A 52 -6.08 13.37 5.25
C LEU A 52 -6.87 13.40 3.94
N LYS A 53 -6.35 14.10 2.94
CA LYS A 53 -6.85 14.06 1.56
C LYS A 53 -5.92 13.24 0.67
N LEU A 54 -6.37 12.04 0.29
CA LEU A 54 -5.63 11.14 -0.59
C LEU A 54 -5.76 11.55 -2.07
N LYS A 55 -4.63 11.85 -2.73
CA LYS A 55 -4.54 12.16 -4.17
C LYS A 55 -3.79 11.06 -4.92
N SER A 56 -3.82 11.09 -6.26
CA SER A 56 -3.06 10.12 -7.08
C SER A 56 -1.55 10.36 -7.03
N SER A 57 -1.13 11.60 -6.75
CA SER A 57 0.27 12.03 -6.65
C SER A 57 0.87 11.93 -5.24
N GLY A 58 0.05 11.80 -4.20
CA GLY A 58 0.51 11.83 -2.81
C GLY A 58 -0.62 12.04 -1.79
N LEU A 59 -0.24 12.47 -0.61
CA LEU A 59 -1.10 12.83 0.52
C LEU A 59 -1.12 14.35 0.70
N LYS A 60 -2.27 14.86 1.12
CA LYS A 60 -2.42 16.23 1.62
C LYS A 60 -3.02 16.16 3.02
N PHE A 61 -2.49 16.92 3.95
CA PHE A 61 -2.98 17.04 5.32
C PHE A 61 -3.45 18.47 5.51
N ASP A 62 -4.76 18.69 5.57
CA ASP A 62 -5.35 20.00 5.79
C ASP A 62 -5.33 20.34 7.28
N TYR A 63 -4.73 21.47 7.65
CA TYR A 63 -4.64 21.87 9.04
C TYR A 63 -5.98 22.46 9.51
N PRO A 64 -6.44 22.14 10.73
CA PRO A 64 -7.65 22.75 11.28
C PRO A 64 -7.48 24.26 11.51
N GLU A 65 -6.25 24.70 11.77
CA GLU A 65 -5.91 26.10 12.00
C GLU A 65 -4.66 26.51 11.20
N LEU A 66 -4.52 27.81 10.95
CA LEU A 66 -3.36 28.39 10.28
C LEU A 66 -2.11 28.23 11.14
N ILE A 67 -1.21 27.33 10.73
CA ILE A 67 0.08 27.15 11.39
C ILE A 67 1.05 28.21 10.87
N LYS A 68 1.83 28.83 11.76
CA LYS A 68 2.91 29.74 11.40
C LYS A 68 4.26 29.05 11.59
N ASP A 69 5.13 29.17 10.60
CA ASP A 69 6.52 28.75 10.73
C ASP A 69 7.35 29.72 11.57
N GLU A 70 8.59 29.35 11.87
CA GLU A 70 9.63 30.22 12.42
C GLU A 70 9.83 31.48 11.56
N GLN A 71 9.63 31.36 10.24
CA GLN A 71 9.69 32.48 9.28
C GLN A 71 8.36 33.25 9.14
N SER A 72 7.38 33.01 10.01
CA SER A 72 6.02 33.60 9.95
C SER A 72 5.22 33.28 8.68
N LEU A 73 5.64 32.28 7.90
CA LEU A 73 4.88 31.75 6.77
C LEU A 73 3.66 31.00 7.29
N LYS A 74 2.50 31.25 6.69
CA LYS A 74 1.23 30.62 7.06
C LYS A 74 1.00 29.36 6.23
N PHE A 75 0.89 28.22 6.88
CA PHE A 75 0.57 26.96 6.22
C PHE A 75 -0.90 26.59 6.46
N LEU A 76 -1.58 26.25 5.37
CA LEU A 76 -2.94 25.69 5.39
C LEU A 76 -2.93 24.17 5.31
N SER A 77 -1.87 23.60 4.75
CA SER A 77 -1.77 22.16 4.54
C SER A 77 -0.33 21.70 4.37
N PHE A 78 -0.08 20.45 4.68
CA PHE A 78 1.14 19.74 4.32
C PHE A 78 0.89 18.83 3.11
N LEU A 79 1.88 18.73 2.21
CA LEU A 79 1.83 17.85 1.04
C LEU A 79 2.98 16.85 1.13
N LEU A 80 2.66 15.56 1.00
CA LEU A 80 3.64 14.48 0.95
C LEU A 80 3.51 13.75 -0.38
N TYR A 81 4.51 13.86 -1.25
CA TYR A 81 4.48 13.21 -2.55
C TYR A 81 4.78 11.72 -2.45
N LYS A 82 4.32 10.93 -3.44
CA LYS A 82 4.51 9.47 -3.45
C LYS A 82 5.97 9.02 -3.35
N ASN A 83 6.90 9.78 -3.93
CA ASN A 83 8.34 9.49 -3.84
C ASN A 83 8.91 9.71 -2.43
N GLU A 84 8.21 10.44 -1.56
CA GLU A 84 8.55 10.68 -0.15
C GLU A 84 7.84 9.68 0.78
N TYR A 85 6.99 8.79 0.26
CA TYR A 85 6.37 7.74 1.07
C TYR A 85 7.38 6.89 1.84
N PRO A 86 8.57 6.55 1.31
CA PRO A 86 9.60 5.82 2.08
C PRO A 86 10.06 6.50 3.37
N ASP A 87 9.76 7.80 3.54
CA ASP A 87 10.07 8.59 4.73
C ASP A 87 8.95 8.57 5.78
N ILE A 88 7.82 7.92 5.49
CA ILE A 88 6.72 7.70 6.44
C ILE A 88 7.16 6.68 7.49
N GLN A 89 7.15 7.07 8.76
CA GLN A 89 7.27 6.16 9.88
C GLN A 89 5.93 5.49 10.21
N ALA A 90 4.88 6.32 10.32
CA ALA A 90 3.52 5.89 10.63
C ALA A 90 2.50 6.96 10.20
N VAL A 91 1.28 6.54 9.89
CA VAL A 91 0.09 7.40 9.85
C VAL A 91 -0.83 6.90 10.95
N VAL A 92 -1.10 7.75 11.93
CA VAL A 92 -1.82 7.42 13.16
C VAL A 92 -3.16 8.13 13.17
N ARG A 93 -4.24 7.40 13.44
CA ARG A 93 -5.58 7.95 13.58
C ARG A 93 -6.05 7.74 15.02
N TYR A 94 -5.92 8.77 15.85
CA TYR A 94 -6.35 8.72 17.24
C TYR A 94 -7.88 8.72 17.34
N HIS A 95 -8.45 7.86 18.19
CA HIS A 95 -9.91 7.74 18.28
C HIS A 95 -10.56 8.99 18.90
N HIS A 96 -9.81 9.73 19.72
CA HIS A 96 -10.27 10.97 20.33
C HIS A 96 -10.36 12.14 19.33
N ASP A 97 -9.59 12.08 18.23
CA ASP A 97 -9.57 13.11 17.19
C ASP A 97 -10.67 12.92 16.12
N LEU A 98 -11.38 11.80 16.14
CA LEU A 98 -12.43 11.50 15.18
C LEU A 98 -13.69 12.35 15.41
N THR A 99 -14.25 12.84 14.31
CA THR A 99 -15.59 13.44 14.29
C THR A 99 -16.65 12.39 14.62
N ALA A 100 -17.87 12.82 14.99
CA ALA A 100 -18.98 11.89 15.26
C ALA A 100 -19.30 10.99 14.05
N GLU A 101 -19.23 11.55 12.83
CA GLU A 101 -19.40 10.80 11.59
C GLU A 101 -18.24 9.82 11.37
N GLY A 102 -16.99 10.25 11.57
CA GLY A 102 -15.80 9.40 11.48
C GLY A 102 -15.85 8.23 12.46
N LYS A 103 -16.31 8.44 13.69
CA LYS A 103 -16.52 7.37 14.69
C LYS A 103 -17.54 6.33 14.22
N LYS A 104 -18.63 6.77 13.60
CA LYS A 104 -19.66 5.86 13.06
C LYS A 104 -19.11 5.03 11.90
N LEU A 105 -18.47 5.67 10.92
CA LEU A 105 -17.87 4.99 9.77
C LEU A 105 -16.81 3.98 10.20
N ARG A 106 -15.97 4.39 11.16
CA ARG A 106 -14.98 3.50 11.80
C ARG A 106 -15.65 2.29 12.43
N GLN A 107 -16.73 2.47 13.19
CA GLN A 107 -17.44 1.36 13.85
C GLN A 107 -17.99 0.36 12.82
N GLU A 108 -18.61 0.86 11.75
CA GLU A 108 -19.09 0.01 10.65
C GLU A 108 -17.94 -0.76 9.97
N ASP A 109 -16.78 -0.13 9.79
CA ASP A 109 -15.60 -0.77 9.21
C ASP A 109 -14.93 -1.76 10.16
N PHE A 110 -14.95 -1.48 11.47
CA PHE A 110 -14.50 -2.38 12.51
C PHE A 110 -15.32 -3.68 12.48
N GLU A 111 -16.65 -3.58 12.50
CA GLU A 111 -17.54 -4.75 12.43
C GLU A 111 -17.34 -5.57 11.15
N LYS A 112 -17.17 -4.90 10.00
CA LYS A 112 -16.88 -5.58 8.71
C LYS A 112 -15.51 -6.28 8.69
N THR A 113 -14.56 -5.83 9.50
CA THR A 113 -13.21 -6.39 9.59
C THR A 113 -13.21 -7.66 10.43
N PHE A 114 -13.89 -7.65 11.57
CA PHE A 114 -14.07 -8.83 12.42
C PHE A 114 -15.04 -9.87 11.84
N HIS A 115 -16.03 -9.42 11.05
CA HIS A 115 -17.01 -10.29 10.42
C HIS A 115 -17.01 -10.14 8.89
N PRO A 116 -15.92 -10.52 8.20
CA PRO A 116 -15.82 -10.33 6.77
C PRO A 116 -16.82 -11.24 6.05
N SER A 117 -17.65 -10.63 5.19
CA SER A 117 -18.67 -11.35 4.43
C SER A 117 -18.05 -12.42 3.51
N ARG A 118 -18.78 -13.52 3.27
CA ARG A 118 -18.34 -14.63 2.40
C ARG A 118 -17.94 -14.14 1.00
N TRP A 119 -18.64 -13.14 0.46
CA TRP A 119 -18.33 -12.52 -0.83
C TRP A 119 -17.02 -11.71 -0.81
N ARG A 120 -16.73 -11.00 0.28
CA ARG A 120 -15.47 -10.27 0.45
C ARG A 120 -14.29 -11.25 0.47
N ARG A 121 -14.43 -12.39 1.16
CA ARG A 121 -13.44 -13.48 1.18
C ARG A 121 -13.23 -14.07 -0.21
N LEU A 122 -14.31 -14.41 -0.93
CA LEU A 122 -14.23 -14.99 -2.28
C LEU A 122 -13.58 -14.03 -3.29
N ARG A 123 -13.99 -12.76 -3.30
CA ARG A 123 -13.38 -11.74 -4.18
C ARG A 123 -11.90 -11.57 -3.88
N ARG A 124 -11.50 -11.58 -2.61
CA ARG A 124 -10.10 -11.46 -2.20
C ARG A 124 -9.29 -12.68 -2.63
N SER A 125 -9.84 -13.88 -2.46
CA SER A 125 -9.25 -15.13 -2.96
C SER A 125 -9.09 -15.14 -4.49
N ILE A 126 -10.10 -14.70 -5.25
CA ILE A 126 -10.01 -14.57 -6.72
C ILE A 126 -8.92 -13.56 -7.12
N LEU A 127 -8.86 -12.40 -6.47
CA LEU A 127 -7.84 -11.40 -6.76
C LEU A 127 -6.43 -11.91 -6.43
N ASN A 128 -6.28 -12.68 -5.36
CA ASN A 128 -5.01 -13.29 -4.98
C ASN A 128 -4.60 -14.42 -5.96
N PHE A 129 -5.56 -15.22 -6.43
CA PHE A 129 -5.35 -16.23 -7.47
C PHE A 129 -4.87 -15.62 -8.80
N PHE A 130 -5.48 -14.50 -9.23
CA PHE A 130 -5.01 -13.77 -10.42
C PHE A 130 -3.61 -13.18 -10.26
N LYS A 131 -3.17 -12.82 -9.03
CA LYS A 131 -1.79 -12.40 -8.78
C LYS A 131 -0.82 -13.56 -9.01
N ILE A 132 -1.13 -14.76 -8.53
CA ILE A 132 -0.30 -15.97 -8.70
C ILE A 132 -0.24 -16.41 -10.18
N ILE A 133 -1.37 -16.39 -10.89
CA ILE A 133 -1.40 -16.74 -12.32
C ILE A 133 -0.57 -15.77 -13.15
N LYS A 134 -0.60 -14.47 -12.83
CA LYS A 134 0.21 -13.47 -13.52
C LYS A 134 1.69 -13.83 -13.50
N ASP A 135 2.20 -14.31 -12.37
CA ASP A 135 3.62 -14.68 -12.22
C ASP A 135 3.96 -15.90 -13.08
N ALA A 136 3.09 -16.92 -13.10
CA ALA A 136 3.24 -18.08 -13.96
C ALA A 136 3.16 -17.73 -15.47
N VAL A 137 2.28 -16.79 -15.85
CA VAL A 137 2.18 -16.30 -17.23
C VAL A 137 3.43 -15.53 -17.64
N ILE A 138 4.02 -14.72 -16.75
CA ILE A 138 5.30 -14.02 -17.01
C ILE A 138 6.44 -15.03 -17.19
N GLU A 139 6.49 -16.08 -16.37
CA GLU A 139 7.47 -17.16 -16.52
C GLU A 139 7.34 -17.86 -17.88
N ILE A 140 6.12 -18.21 -18.28
CA ILE A 140 5.84 -18.81 -19.60
C ILE A 140 6.18 -17.84 -20.73
N LEU A 141 5.86 -16.55 -20.60
CA LEU A 141 6.23 -15.53 -21.59
C LEU A 141 7.75 -15.37 -21.70
N ASN A 142 8.49 -15.40 -20.59
CA ASN A 142 9.95 -15.37 -20.59
C ASN A 142 10.54 -16.61 -21.28
N LEU A 143 9.99 -17.80 -21.01
CA LEU A 143 10.40 -19.05 -21.67
C LEU A 143 10.09 -19.00 -23.18
N MET A 144 8.91 -18.54 -23.57
CA MET A 144 8.56 -18.38 -24.99
C MET A 144 9.43 -17.33 -25.70
N THR A 145 9.72 -16.21 -25.05
CA THR A 145 10.61 -15.16 -25.60
C THR A 145 12.03 -15.70 -25.79
N SER A 146 12.50 -16.58 -24.90
CA SER A 146 13.81 -17.25 -25.04
C SER A 146 13.87 -18.27 -26.20
N HIS A 147 12.73 -18.85 -26.58
CA HIS A 147 12.61 -19.75 -27.73
C HIS A 147 12.39 -18.98 -29.04
N LEU A 148 11.67 -17.85 -29.01
CA LEU A 148 11.40 -16.99 -30.17
C LEU A 148 12.58 -16.10 -30.56
N SER A 149 13.38 -15.62 -29.59
CA SER A 149 14.61 -14.87 -29.84
C SER A 149 15.68 -15.69 -30.55
N LYS A 150 15.66 -17.02 -30.39
CA LYS A 150 16.58 -17.96 -31.04
C LYS A 150 16.13 -18.41 -32.44
N THR A 151 14.86 -18.21 -32.80
CA THR A 151 14.26 -18.83 -34.00
C THR A 151 13.76 -17.84 -35.05
N THR A 152 13.75 -16.53 -34.78
CA THR A 152 13.36 -15.51 -35.76
C THR A 152 14.46 -14.45 -35.99
N PRO A 153 14.75 -14.03 -37.25
CA PRO A 153 15.79 -13.04 -37.55
C PRO A 153 15.56 -11.68 -36.86
N VAL A 154 14.30 -11.30 -36.64
CA VAL A 154 13.90 -10.09 -35.91
C VAL A 154 14.14 -10.26 -34.40
N GLY A 155 13.95 -11.45 -33.83
CA GLY A 155 14.25 -11.76 -32.43
C GLY A 155 15.74 -11.79 -32.12
N ALA A 156 16.57 -12.22 -33.08
CA ALA A 156 18.03 -12.21 -32.96
C ALA A 156 18.61 -10.78 -32.85
N ALA A 157 18.07 -9.82 -33.62
CA ALA A 157 18.48 -8.42 -33.60
C ALA A 157 18.09 -7.67 -32.31
N ILE A 158 17.01 -8.10 -31.63
CA ILE A 158 16.61 -7.56 -30.33
C ILE A 158 17.44 -8.20 -29.20
N SER A 159 17.82 -9.48 -29.34
CA SER A 159 18.67 -10.18 -28.38
C SER A 159 20.12 -9.67 -28.32
N SER A 160 20.62 -9.01 -29.37
CA SER A 160 21.96 -8.41 -29.38
C SER A 160 22.08 -7.14 -28.53
N ASN A 161 20.97 -6.62 -27.98
CA ASN A 161 20.94 -5.42 -27.14
C ASN A 161 20.56 -5.79 -25.69
N ASP A 162 21.44 -6.54 -25.01
CA ASP A 162 21.25 -7.03 -23.63
C ASP A 162 20.79 -5.95 -22.64
N ARG A 163 21.21 -4.69 -22.83
CA ARG A 163 20.81 -3.56 -21.97
C ARG A 163 19.32 -3.21 -22.08
N GLU A 164 18.74 -3.34 -23.27
CA GLU A 164 17.34 -2.98 -23.52
C GLU A 164 16.40 -4.09 -23.05
N VAL A 165 16.81 -5.35 -23.26
CA VAL A 165 16.17 -6.54 -22.69
C VAL A 165 16.21 -6.50 -21.16
N ASN A 166 17.32 -6.09 -20.55
CA ASN A 166 17.44 -5.96 -19.10
C ASN A 166 16.64 -4.78 -18.53
N LYS A 167 16.52 -3.66 -19.26
CA LYS A 167 15.59 -2.58 -18.88
C LYS A 167 14.14 -3.02 -18.95
N MET A 168 13.73 -3.72 -20.01
CA MET A 168 12.39 -4.31 -20.10
C MET A 168 12.15 -5.34 -18.99
N LYS A 169 13.11 -6.22 -18.70
CA LYS A 169 13.01 -7.16 -17.58
C LYS A 169 12.86 -6.42 -16.26
N ASN A 170 13.66 -5.40 -15.98
CA ASN A 170 13.58 -4.62 -14.74
C ASN A 170 12.29 -3.81 -14.64
N GLU A 171 11.80 -3.24 -15.75
CA GLU A 171 10.49 -2.59 -15.81
C GLU A 171 9.36 -3.59 -15.60
N LEU A 172 9.45 -4.80 -16.16
CA LEU A 172 8.50 -5.89 -15.96
C LEU A 172 8.56 -6.45 -14.54
N TYR A 173 9.73 -6.60 -13.92
CA TYR A 173 9.90 -6.97 -12.50
C TYR A 173 9.38 -5.87 -11.58
N GLY A 174 9.56 -4.58 -11.94
CA GLY A 174 8.93 -3.44 -11.27
C GLY A 174 7.41 -3.36 -11.42
N LEU A 175 6.78 -4.19 -12.27
CA LEU A 175 5.32 -4.40 -12.31
C LEU A 175 4.85 -5.43 -11.28
N VAL A 176 5.74 -6.01 -10.48
CA VAL A 176 5.52 -7.22 -9.66
C VAL A 176 5.97 -6.99 -8.21
N GLU A 177 5.44 -5.96 -7.57
CA GLU A 177 5.32 -6.01 -6.11
C GLU A 177 3.97 -6.68 -5.80
N THR A 178 3.97 -8.01 -5.73
CA THR A 178 2.77 -8.75 -5.33
C THR A 178 2.45 -8.40 -3.89
N SER A 179 1.45 -7.55 -3.71
CA SER A 179 0.77 -7.30 -2.43
C SER A 179 0.06 -8.53 -1.84
N TYR A 180 0.39 -9.76 -2.25
CA TYR A 180 -0.17 -10.97 -1.65
C TYR A 180 0.91 -11.61 -0.79
N GLU A 181 0.64 -11.71 0.50
CA GLU A 181 1.50 -12.36 1.48
C GLU A 181 0.65 -13.38 2.23
N PRO A 182 0.80 -14.69 1.96
CA PRO A 182 -0.02 -15.73 2.57
C PRO A 182 -0.07 -15.66 4.09
N LEU A 183 1.08 -15.36 4.72
CA LEU A 183 1.18 -15.23 6.18
C LEU A 183 0.29 -14.11 6.73
N LEU A 184 0.26 -12.93 6.10
CA LEU A 184 -0.60 -11.84 6.57
C LEU A 184 -2.07 -12.10 6.24
N GLU A 185 -2.35 -12.79 5.14
CA GLU A 185 -3.71 -13.05 4.69
C GLU A 185 -4.51 -13.88 5.69
N ASP A 186 -3.89 -14.88 6.31
CA ASP A 186 -4.53 -15.76 7.29
C ASP A 186 -4.87 -15.05 8.61
N TYR A 187 -4.21 -13.92 8.91
CA TYR A 187 -4.37 -13.17 10.16
C TYR A 187 -5.20 -11.89 10.01
N ILE A 188 -5.82 -11.65 8.85
CA ILE A 188 -6.73 -10.51 8.70
C ILE A 188 -7.95 -10.69 9.60
N GLY A 189 -8.20 -9.70 10.46
CA GLY A 189 -9.26 -9.70 11.46
C GLY A 189 -8.81 -10.26 12.80
N GLU A 190 -7.60 -10.80 12.91
CA GLU A 190 -7.03 -11.33 14.14
C GLU A 190 -6.20 -10.26 14.87
N ARG A 191 -6.09 -10.41 16.19
CA ARG A 191 -5.23 -9.56 17.02
C ARG A 191 -3.77 -10.01 16.90
N VAL A 192 -2.88 -9.07 16.63
CA VAL A 192 -1.47 -9.32 16.30
C VAL A 192 -0.55 -8.32 16.99
N ILE A 193 0.72 -8.71 17.10
CA ILE A 193 1.80 -7.83 17.54
C ILE A 193 2.61 -7.39 16.30
N LEU A 194 2.53 -6.10 16.02
CA LEU A 194 3.33 -5.43 15.01
C LEU A 194 4.62 -4.89 15.66
N GLU A 195 5.77 -5.31 15.16
CA GLU A 195 7.06 -4.70 15.49
C GLU A 195 7.36 -3.60 14.46
N LEU A 196 7.45 -2.36 14.91
CA LEU A 196 7.77 -1.20 14.09
C LEU A 196 9.17 -0.69 14.44
N LYS A 197 10.05 -0.62 13.43
CA LYS A 197 11.36 -0.02 13.59
C LYS A 197 11.23 1.51 13.68
N LYS A 198 11.52 2.10 14.83
CA LYS A 198 11.63 3.56 15.08
C LYS A 198 13.09 3.89 15.35
N GLY A 199 13.79 4.46 14.37
CA GLY A 199 15.23 4.71 14.45
C GLY A 199 16.04 3.41 14.61
N SER A 200 16.74 3.27 15.73
CA SER A 200 17.50 2.06 16.10
C SER A 200 16.69 1.01 16.87
N GLU A 201 15.51 1.37 17.36
CA GLU A 201 14.72 0.54 18.27
C GLU A 201 13.51 -0.09 17.56
N TRP A 202 13.08 -1.23 18.09
CA TRP A 202 11.85 -1.89 17.65
C TRP A 202 10.78 -1.70 18.71
N VAL A 203 9.72 -0.98 18.35
CA VAL A 203 8.57 -0.75 19.22
C VAL A 203 7.46 -1.72 18.85
N LYS A 204 6.83 -2.31 19.85
CA LYS A 204 5.74 -3.28 19.65
C LYS A 204 4.40 -2.60 19.82
N TYR A 205 3.48 -2.88 18.90
CA TYR A 205 2.10 -2.43 18.96
C TYR A 205 1.18 -3.64 18.92
N ASN A 206 0.26 -3.71 19.89
CA ASN A 206 -0.81 -4.70 19.89
C ASN A 206 -2.03 -4.07 19.21
N GLY A 207 -2.60 -4.75 18.21
CA GLY A 207 -3.81 -4.32 17.52
C GLY A 207 -4.34 -5.39 16.58
N VAL A 208 -5.40 -5.10 15.85
CA VAL A 208 -6.06 -6.04 14.95
C VAL A 208 -5.59 -5.78 13.53
N LEU A 209 -5.08 -6.80 12.85
CA LEU A 209 -4.66 -6.67 11.46
C LEU A 209 -5.88 -6.48 10.56
N LYS A 210 -6.08 -5.28 10.03
CA LYS A 210 -7.24 -4.98 9.18
C LYS A 210 -6.97 -5.26 7.71
N ASP A 211 -5.85 -4.76 7.20
CA ASP A 211 -5.47 -4.97 5.81
C ASP A 211 -3.98 -4.74 5.57
N TYR A 212 -3.53 -5.09 4.37
CA TYR A 212 -2.17 -4.81 3.90
C TYR A 212 -2.15 -4.61 2.39
N THR A 213 -1.15 -3.87 1.92
CA THR A 213 -0.85 -3.68 0.49
C THR A 213 0.61 -4.07 0.21
N ALA A 214 1.16 -3.72 -0.96
CA ALA A 214 2.58 -3.95 -1.20
C ALA A 214 3.44 -3.03 -0.31
N GLU A 215 2.94 -1.82 -0.05
CA GLU A 215 3.68 -0.77 0.65
C GLU A 215 3.29 -0.67 2.13
N PHE A 216 2.04 -0.93 2.51
CA PHE A 216 1.52 -0.61 3.85
C PHE A 216 0.92 -1.81 4.58
N ILE A 217 0.93 -1.74 5.91
CA ILE A 217 0.14 -2.57 6.83
C ILE A 217 -0.78 -1.63 7.60
N GLU A 218 -2.05 -2.01 7.74
CA GLU A 218 -3.06 -1.30 8.52
C GLU A 218 -3.50 -2.14 9.72
N LEU A 219 -3.33 -1.60 10.91
CA LEU A 219 -3.89 -2.13 12.16
C LEU A 219 -4.97 -1.20 12.69
N ILE A 220 -5.99 -1.78 13.31
CA ILE A 220 -7.03 -1.06 14.04
C ILE A 220 -7.05 -1.46 15.51
N ASP A 221 -7.63 -0.60 16.35
CA ASP A 221 -7.72 -0.85 17.81
C ASP A 221 -6.34 -1.14 18.42
N VAL A 222 -5.40 -0.27 18.05
CA VAL A 222 -4.00 -0.31 18.48
C VAL A 222 -3.87 0.44 19.79
N ASP A 223 -3.23 -0.19 20.76
CA ASP A 223 -2.69 0.53 21.91
C ASP A 223 -1.41 1.25 21.49
N TYR A 224 -1.53 2.55 21.22
CA TYR A 224 -0.45 3.39 20.71
C TYR A 224 0.38 4.05 21.83
N ALA A 225 0.08 3.73 23.09
CA ALA A 225 0.75 4.34 24.23
C ALA A 225 2.28 4.10 24.21
N LEU A 226 3.03 5.15 24.55
CA LEU A 226 4.37 4.97 25.10
C LEU A 226 4.21 4.31 26.49
N GLU A 227 5.10 3.37 26.83
CA GLU A 227 5.02 2.48 28.02
C GLU A 227 4.71 3.20 29.36
N THR A 228 4.84 4.53 29.43
CA THR A 228 4.64 5.38 30.60
C THR A 228 3.31 6.16 30.67
N SER A 229 2.43 6.12 29.65
CA SER A 229 1.32 7.09 29.53
C SER A 229 -0.11 6.53 29.60
N GLY A 230 -0.30 5.23 29.87
CA GLY A 230 -1.62 4.58 29.84
C GLY A 230 -2.16 4.38 28.42
N ARG A 231 -3.21 3.57 28.25
CA ARG A 231 -3.71 3.11 26.93
C ARG A 231 -4.17 4.28 26.03
N ILE A 232 -3.62 4.36 24.82
CA ILE A 232 -4.03 5.35 23.80
C ILE A 232 -4.60 4.59 22.61
N ASP A 233 -5.92 4.62 22.46
CA ASP A 233 -6.58 3.95 21.35
C ASP A 233 -6.39 4.72 20.04
N ALA A 234 -5.72 4.08 19.09
CA ALA A 234 -5.50 4.59 17.75
C ALA A 234 -5.71 3.50 16.70
N ASP A 235 -5.76 3.90 15.44
CA ASP A 235 -5.42 3.02 14.33
C ASP A 235 -4.09 3.45 13.73
N LEU A 236 -3.44 2.50 13.07
CA LEU A 236 -2.07 2.65 12.64
C LEU A 236 -1.90 2.13 11.23
N ILE A 237 -1.35 2.96 10.35
CA ILE A 237 -0.81 2.54 9.05
C ILE A 237 0.70 2.72 9.10
N VAL A 238 1.44 1.67 8.74
CA VAL A 238 2.91 1.71 8.65
C VAL A 238 3.39 1.17 7.32
N LEU A 239 4.60 1.55 6.91
CA LEU A 239 5.25 0.91 5.78
C LEU A 239 5.65 -0.52 6.14
N ARG A 240 5.38 -1.47 5.24
CA ARG A 240 5.85 -2.87 5.33
C ARG A 240 7.36 -3.00 5.44
N LYS A 241 8.09 -2.01 4.91
CA LYS A 241 9.55 -1.92 5.04
C LYS A 241 10.02 -1.81 6.49
N TYR A 242 9.23 -1.18 7.37
CA TYR A 242 9.59 -0.91 8.76
C TYR A 242 8.70 -1.62 9.78
N GLY A 243 7.50 -2.05 9.38
CA GLY A 243 6.55 -2.77 10.22
C GLY A 243 6.47 -4.26 9.85
N ILE A 244 6.64 -5.13 10.84
CA ILE A 244 6.58 -6.59 10.66
C ILE A 244 5.59 -7.17 11.67
N VAL A 245 4.60 -7.93 11.20
CA VAL A 245 3.73 -8.72 12.08
C VAL A 245 4.46 -10.02 12.44
N ARG A 246 4.72 -10.24 13.74
CA ARG A 246 5.53 -11.40 14.20
C ARG A 246 4.79 -12.39 15.07
N ASN A 247 3.78 -11.95 15.81
CA ASN A 247 3.07 -12.79 16.77
C ASN A 247 1.57 -12.52 16.72
N LEU A 248 0.77 -13.51 17.12
CA LEU A 248 -0.63 -13.32 17.49
C LEU A 248 -0.70 -12.77 18.92
N SER A 249 -1.72 -11.96 19.20
CA SER A 249 -2.09 -11.56 20.55
C SER A 249 -3.37 -12.28 20.95
N GLU A 250 -3.47 -12.64 22.24
CA GLU A 250 -4.75 -13.00 22.88
C GLU A 250 -5.71 -11.80 22.92
#